data_AF-A0A8X6T7P4-F1
#
_entry.id   AF-A0A8X6T7P4-F1
#
_cell.length_a   1.000
_cell.length_b   1.000
_cell.length_c   1.000
_cell.angle_alpha   90.00
_cell.angle_beta   90.00
_cell.angle_gamma   90.00
#
_symmetry.space_group_name_H-M   'P 1'
#
loop_
_entity.id
_entity.type
_entity.pdbx_description
1 polymer ?
#
loop_
_entity_poly.entity_id
_entity_poly.type
_entity_poly.pdbx_seq_one_letter_code
_entity_poly.pdbx_strand_id
1 'polypeptide(L)' 'MPSIQKETRQIKSHLVIIPNGMTRLLQSLDDSVNKPTKETIRRKWNAWLSDGNHTYTAGGRMRQPTIFRRCKMGAFDMA' A
#
# COMPACT_ATOMS: atom_id res chain seq x y z
N MET A 1 5.00 -21.66 22.34
CA MET A 1 4.75 -21.63 20.89
C MET A 1 6.04 -21.86 20.10
N PRO A 2 6.49 -23.11 19.93
CA PRO A 2 7.75 -23.43 19.22
C PRO A 2 7.61 -23.54 17.69
N SER A 3 6.38 -23.59 17.17
CA SER A 3 6.08 -23.88 15.76
C SER A 3 6.48 -22.77 14.80
N ILE A 4 6.20 -21.50 15.15
CA ILE A 4 6.41 -20.34 14.25
C ILE A 4 7.91 -20.07 13.99
N GLN A 5 8.78 -20.37 14.96
CA GLN A 5 10.23 -20.22 14.81
C GLN A 5 10.84 -21.27 13.88
N LYS A 6 10.24 -22.47 13.78
CA LYS A 6 10.69 -23.50 12.84
C LYS A 6 10.33 -23.17 11.40
N GLU A 7 9.13 -22.62 11.17
CA GLU A 7 8.69 -22.18 9.84
C GLU A 7 9.50 -20.98 9.33
N THR A 8 9.78 -19.98 10.17
CA THR A 8 10.55 -18.79 9.76
C THR A 8 11.97 -19.11 9.30
N ARG A 9 12.60 -20.15 9.86
CA ARG A 9 13.91 -20.64 9.40
C ARG A 9 13.88 -21.21 7.97
N GLN A 10 12.76 -21.78 7.54
CA GLN A 10 12.62 -22.29 6.16
C GLN A 10 12.54 -21.15 5.13
N ILE A 11 12.05 -19.98 5.54
CA ILE A 11 11.83 -18.81 4.67
C ILE A 11 13.07 -17.87 4.65
N LYS A 12 14.20 -18.26 5.27
CA LYS A 12 15.39 -17.39 5.47
C LYS A 12 15.05 -16.03 6.10
N SER A 13 13.96 -15.95 6.85
CA SER A 13 13.50 -14.71 7.48
C SER A 13 13.79 -14.76 8.97
N HIS A 14 14.38 -13.69 9.50
CA HIS A 14 14.56 -13.54 10.94
C HIS A 14 13.25 -13.08 11.57
N LEU A 15 12.70 -13.92 12.47
CA LEU A 15 11.58 -13.51 13.30
C LEU A 15 12.10 -12.51 14.35
N VAL A 16 11.68 -11.25 14.25
CA VAL A 16 11.95 -10.23 15.25
C VAL A 16 10.65 -9.93 16.00
N ILE A 17 10.65 -10.14 17.32
CA ILE A 17 9.55 -9.71 18.18
C ILE A 17 9.81 -8.25 18.53
N ILE A 18 8.92 -7.35 18.11
CA ILE A 18 9.00 -5.93 18.44
C ILE A 18 8.29 -5.72 19.79
N PRO A 19 9.00 -5.34 20.85
CA PRO A 19 8.41 -5.04 22.15
C PRO A 19 7.48 -3.82 22.08
N ASN A 20 6.49 -3.80 22.96
CA ASN A 20 5.55 -2.68 23.05
C ASN A 20 6.31 -1.37 23.33
N GLY A 21 6.02 -0.31 22.57
CA GLY A 21 6.71 0.99 22.66
C GLY A 21 7.87 1.19 21.68
N MET A 22 8.38 0.14 21.01
CA MET A 22 9.38 0.29 19.93
C MET A 22 8.78 0.73 18.59
N THR A 23 7.45 0.74 18.47
CA THR A 23 6.74 1.22 17.28
C THR A 23 7.17 2.64 16.91
N ARG A 24 7.52 3.51 17.88
CA ARG A 24 7.99 4.87 17.60
C ARG A 24 9.31 4.93 16.82
N LEU A 25 10.18 3.94 17.02
CA LEU A 25 11.43 3.83 16.25
C LEU A 25 11.14 3.31 14.84
N LEU A 26 10.28 2.29 14.75
CA LEU A 26 9.85 1.70 13.48
C LEU A 26 8.99 2.65 12.62
N GLN A 27 8.28 3.58 13.25
CA GLN A 27 7.45 4.60 12.61
C GLN A 27 8.24 5.44 11.62
N SER A 28 9.50 5.76 11.92
CA SER A 28 10.33 6.54 10.98
C SER A 28 10.51 5.82 9.65
N LEU A 29 10.76 4.51 9.68
CA LEU A 29 10.86 3.67 8.48
C LEU A 29 9.49 3.54 7.81
N ASP A 30 8.46 3.22 8.58
CA ASP A 30 7.08 3.10 8.07
C ASP A 30 6.63 4.41 7.41
N ASP A 31 6.83 5.57 8.03
CA ASP A 31 6.50 6.88 7.48
C ASP A 31 7.35 7.22 6.27
N SER A 32 8.65 6.89 6.28
CA SER A 32 9.55 7.13 5.15
C SER A 32 9.16 6.34 3.90
N VAL A 33 8.51 5.19 4.05
CA VAL A 33 8.02 4.37 2.93
C VAL A 33 6.56 4.71 2.62
N ASN A 34 5.69 4.76 3.62
CA ASN A 34 4.25 5.00 3.46
C ASN A 34 3.96 6.38 2.88
N LYS A 35 4.70 7.42 3.29
CA LYS A 35 4.46 8.78 2.81
C LYS A 35 4.68 8.93 1.30
N PRO A 36 5.86 8.61 0.72
CA PRO A 36 6.05 8.71 -0.72
C PRO A 36 5.16 7.72 -1.50
N THR A 37 4.88 6.55 -0.93
CA THR A 37 3.92 5.57 -1.49
C THR A 37 2.54 6.18 -1.67
N LYS A 38 1.97 6.71 -0.57
CA LYS A 38 0.64 7.33 -0.57
C LYS A 38 0.62 8.54 -1.49
N GLU A 39 1.69 9.33 -1.54
CA GLU A 39 1.77 10.50 -2.39
C GLU A 39 1.78 10.13 -3.88
N THR A 40 2.52 9.08 -4.26
CA THR A 40 2.55 8.58 -5.64
C THR A 40 1.18 8.07 -6.08
N ILE A 41 0.53 7.25 -5.25
CA ILE A 41 -0.83 6.76 -5.51
C ILE A 41 -1.80 7.93 -5.65
N ARG A 42 -1.68 8.95 -4.80
CA ARG A 42 -2.55 10.13 -4.84
C ARG A 42 -2.36 10.96 -6.11
N ARG A 43 -1.12 11.09 -6.63
CA ARG A 43 -0.86 11.75 -7.92
C ARG A 43 -1.51 10.98 -9.07
N LYS A 44 -1.34 9.66 -9.13
CA LYS A 44 -1.96 8.80 -10.16
C LYS A 44 -3.49 8.85 -10.07
N TRP A 45 -4.05 8.89 -8.85
CA TRP A 45 -5.48 9.06 -8.63
C TRP A 45 -6.00 10.40 -9.16
N ASN A 46 -5.33 11.50 -8.86
CA ASN A 46 -5.74 12.83 -9.31
C ASN A 46 -5.67 12.94 -10.83
N ALA A 47 -4.61 12.41 -11.46
CA ALA A 47 -4.52 12.35 -12.92
C ALA A 47 -5.69 11.56 -13.52
N TRP A 48 -6.01 10.41 -12.94
CA TRP A 48 -7.18 9.63 -13.36
C TRP A 48 -8.50 10.39 -13.24
N LEU A 49 -8.66 11.15 -12.15
CA LEU A 49 -9.85 11.99 -11.93
C LEU A 49 -9.95 13.10 -12.99
N SER A 50 -8.83 13.71 -13.37
CA SER A 50 -8.74 14.76 -14.37
C SER A 50 -8.94 14.26 -15.80
N ASP A 51 -8.50 13.04 -16.12
CA ASP A 51 -8.64 12.43 -17.46
C ASP A 51 -10.10 12.15 -17.85
N GLY A 52 -11.06 12.30 -16.93
CA GLY A 52 -12.49 12.16 -17.18
C GLY A 52 -12.95 10.74 -17.56
N ASN A 53 -12.03 9.77 -17.56
CA ASN A 53 -12.25 8.40 -17.99
C ASN A 53 -12.87 7.54 -16.87
N HIS A 54 -13.78 8.15 -16.12
CA HIS A 54 -14.57 7.60 -15.03
C HIS A 54 -16.06 7.68 -15.39
N THR A 55 -16.83 6.71 -14.92
CA THR A 55 -18.27 6.65 -15.21
C THR A 55 -19.07 7.01 -13.97
N TYR A 56 -20.28 7.50 -14.18
CA TYR A 56 -21.22 7.81 -13.10
C TYR A 56 -22.27 6.70 -12.96
N THR A 57 -22.84 6.57 -11.77
CA THR A 57 -24.07 5.81 -11.55
C THR A 57 -25.25 6.60 -12.12
N ALA A 58 -26.40 5.94 -12.30
CA ALA A 58 -27.62 6.63 -12.72
C ALA A 58 -28.02 7.78 -11.77
N GLY A 59 -27.65 7.68 -10.49
CA GLY A 59 -27.84 8.74 -9.49
C GLY A 59 -26.72 9.78 -9.43
N GLY A 60 -25.84 9.87 -10.44
CA GLY A 60 -24.81 10.91 -10.54
C GLY A 60 -23.59 10.73 -9.63
N ARG A 61 -23.43 9.59 -8.96
CA ARG A 61 -22.22 9.31 -8.14
C ARG A 61 -21.12 8.73 -9.00
N MET A 62 -19.88 9.17 -8.81
CA MET A 62 -18.73 8.58 -9.50
C MET A 62 -18.57 7.11 -9.11
N ARG A 63 -18.39 6.23 -10.10
CA ARG A 63 -18.13 4.81 -9.86
C ARG A 63 -16.70 4.61 -9.38
N GLN A 64 -16.52 3.60 -8.53
CA GLN A 64 -15.18 3.20 -8.11
C GLN A 64 -14.38 2.67 -9.31
N PRO A 65 -13.07 2.93 -9.37
CA PRO A 65 -12.21 2.32 -10.36
C PRO A 65 -12.13 0.80 -10.17
N THR A 66 -11.99 0.10 -11.28
CA THR A 66 -11.84 -1.37 -11.31
C THR A 66 -10.59 -1.81 -10.54
N ILE A 67 -10.57 -3.07 -10.09
CA ILE A 67 -9.42 -3.65 -9.36
C ILE A 67 -8.14 -3.50 -10.18
N PHE A 68 -8.18 -3.82 -11.48
CA PHE A 68 -7.04 -3.66 -12.38
C PHE A 68 -6.51 -2.21 -12.40
N ARG A 69 -7.40 -1.22 -12.46
CA ARG A 69 -7.02 0.19 -12.47
C ARG A 69 -6.44 0.62 -11.13
N ARG A 70 -6.98 0.11 -10.03
CA ARG A 70 -6.44 0.31 -8.67
C ARG A 70 -5.04 -0.28 -8.52
N CYS A 71 -4.82 -1.49 -9.03
CA CYS A 71 -3.51 -2.12 -9.07
C CYS A 71 -2.51 -1.33 -9.92
N LYS A 72 -2.92 -0.80 -11.09
CA LYS A 72 -2.05 0.10 -11.88
C LYS A 72 -1.68 1.39 -11.16
N MET A 73 -2.58 1.96 -10.36
CA MET A 73 -2.27 3.14 -9.54
C MET A 73 -1.33 2.82 -8.37
N GLY A 74 -1.43 1.61 -7.81
CA GLY A 74 -0.55 1.13 -6.73
C GLY A 74 0.76 0.49 -7.21
N ALA A 75 0.88 0.18 -8.50
CA ALA A 75 2.11 -0.31 -9.09
C ALA A 75 3.16 0.83 -9.07
N PHE A 76 4.23 0.61 -8.33
CA PHE A 76 5.42 1.41 -8.43
C PHE A 76 6.09 1.10 -9.75
N ASP A 77 6.14 2.10 -10.63
CA ASP A 77 7.01 2.02 -11.80
C ASP A 77 8.44 2.18 -11.27
N MET A 78 9.13 1.06 -11.01
CA MET A 78 10.58 1.07 -10.84
C MET A 78 11.18 1.39 -12.21
N ALA A 79 11.48 2.67 -12.43
CA ALA A 79 12.40 3.12 -13.45
C ALA A 79 13.82 3.15 -12.87
#